data_AF-A0A968Z5U2-F1
#
_entry.id   AF-A0A968Z5U2-F1
#
_cell.length_a   1.000
_cell.length_b   1.000
_cell.length_c   1.000
_cell.angle_alpha   90.00
_cell.angle_beta   90.00
_cell.angle_gamma   90.00
#
_symmetry.space_group_name_H-M   'P 1'
#
loop_
_entity.id
_entity.type
_entity.pdbx_description
1 polymer ?
#
loop_
_entity_poly.entity_id
_entity_poly.type
_entity_poly.pdbx_seq_one_letter_code
_entity_poly.pdbx_strand_id
1 'polypeptide(L)'
;MLIELDSNNRASVRRLFDRYPCLRGFIAAAIGGGMGKVFVDSKEEPRMALAVLEFHFLAGDPLHANPQQLEKLLQPGGMVIAPTPVWQHLVTSIYPKALNVDYREAFQADKFDVDKLRQFCQTLPSGFELRQVRLEEVTQFAADLNP
;
A
#
# COMPACT_ATOMS: atom_id res chain seq x y z
N MET A 1 17.45 10.51 9.60
CA MET A 1 16.12 10.83 10.14
C MET A 1 15.15 10.63 9.02
N LEU A 2 14.07 9.88 9.21
CA LEU A 2 13.05 9.76 8.18
C LEU A 2 12.21 11.03 8.14
N ILE A 3 12.06 11.58 6.94
CA ILE A 3 11.46 12.87 6.67
C ILE A 3 10.16 12.62 5.92
N GLU A 4 9.04 13.09 6.47
CA GLU A 4 7.77 13.05 5.75
C GLU A 4 7.81 14.03 4.57
N LEU A 5 7.38 13.57 3.40
CA LEU A 5 7.22 14.39 2.21
C LEU A 5 5.80 14.96 2.13
N ASP A 6 5.72 16.26 1.86
CA ASP A 6 4.47 16.93 1.47
C ASP A 6 3.85 16.23 0.25
N SER A 7 2.51 16.17 0.20
CA SER A 7 1.76 15.50 -0.86
C SER A 7 2.22 15.88 -2.28
N ASN A 8 2.50 17.17 -2.50
CA ASN A 8 2.95 17.69 -3.80
C ASN A 8 4.36 17.24 -4.22
N ASN A 9 5.18 16.76 -3.27
CA ASN A 9 6.58 16.41 -3.51
C ASN A 9 6.83 14.90 -3.62
N ARG A 10 5.81 14.06 -3.38
CA ARG A 10 5.96 12.59 -3.32
C ARG A 10 6.30 11.96 -4.67
N ALA A 11 6.00 12.63 -5.78
CA ALA A 11 6.34 12.15 -7.12
C ALA A 11 7.85 11.94 -7.32
N SER A 12 8.70 12.67 -6.58
CA SER A 12 10.17 12.58 -6.68
C SER A 12 10.72 11.19 -6.31
N VAL A 13 10.00 10.43 -5.48
CA VAL A 13 10.43 9.10 -5.03
C VAL A 13 9.78 7.94 -5.77
N ARG A 14 8.97 8.22 -6.79
CA ARG A 14 8.29 7.17 -7.59
C ARG A 14 9.26 6.08 -8.03
N ARG A 15 10.44 6.48 -8.52
CA ARG A 15 11.48 5.56 -9.02
C ARG A 15 11.94 4.50 -8.00
N LEU A 16 11.89 4.83 -6.70
CA LEU A 16 12.29 3.87 -5.66
C LEU A 16 11.32 2.68 -5.59
N PHE A 17 10.08 2.87 -6.04
CA PHE A 17 9.04 1.86 -6.06
C PHE A 17 8.93 1.09 -7.39
N ASP A 18 9.74 1.40 -8.42
CA ASP A 18 9.60 0.79 -9.76
C ASP A 18 9.74 -0.74 -9.74
N ARG A 19 10.54 -1.25 -8.80
CA ARG A 19 10.80 -2.69 -8.62
C ARG A 19 9.70 -3.43 -7.86
N TYR A 20 8.65 -2.75 -7.40
CA TYR A 20 7.51 -3.44 -6.76
C TYR A 20 6.76 -4.29 -7.80
N PRO A 21 6.64 -5.61 -7.57
CA PRO A 21 5.98 -6.50 -8.52
C PRO A 21 4.45 -6.38 -8.48
N CYS A 22 3.89 -5.97 -7.34
CA CYS A 22 2.45 -5.97 -7.07
C CYS A 22 2.03 -4.73 -6.26
N LEU A 23 0.72 -4.61 -5.98
CA LEU A 23 0.14 -3.54 -5.14
C LEU A 23 0.42 -2.11 -5.66
N ARG A 24 0.64 -1.97 -6.98
CA ARG A 24 0.95 -0.69 -7.63
C ARG A 24 -0.13 0.38 -7.45
N GLY A 25 -1.39 -0.02 -7.29
CA GLY A 25 -2.50 0.90 -6.99
C GLY A 25 -2.34 1.63 -5.65
N PHE A 26 -1.98 0.90 -4.58
CA PHE A 26 -1.73 1.49 -3.26
C PHE A 26 -0.53 2.44 -3.29
N ILE A 27 0.55 2.02 -3.95
CA ILE A 27 1.75 2.84 -4.14
C ILE A 27 1.38 4.11 -4.93
N ALA A 28 0.64 3.99 -6.03
CA ALA A 28 0.22 5.13 -6.84
C ALA A 28 -0.65 6.11 -6.03
N ALA A 29 -1.55 5.62 -5.17
CA ALA A 29 -2.37 6.46 -4.30
C ALA A 29 -1.52 7.25 -3.28
N ALA A 30 -0.51 6.61 -2.67
CA ALA A 30 0.42 7.29 -1.76
C ALA A 30 1.26 8.35 -2.48
N ILE A 31 1.88 7.96 -3.60
CA ILE A 31 2.78 8.80 -4.39
C ILE A 31 2.04 9.94 -5.09
N GLY A 32 0.78 9.73 -5.46
CA GLY A 32 -0.09 10.77 -6.00
C GLY A 32 -0.54 11.82 -4.99
N GLY A 33 -0.27 11.60 -3.69
CA GLY A 33 -0.54 12.59 -2.64
C GLY A 33 -1.99 12.63 -2.14
N GLY A 34 -2.90 11.86 -2.74
CA GLY A 34 -4.32 11.81 -2.34
C GLY A 34 -4.58 10.97 -1.09
N MET A 35 -3.69 10.02 -0.77
CA MET A 35 -3.84 9.14 0.39
C MET A 35 -2.51 8.90 1.10
N GLY A 36 -2.58 8.50 2.36
CA GLY A 36 -1.43 8.04 3.14
C GLY A 36 -0.32 9.07 3.35
N LYS A 37 0.82 8.57 3.83
CA LYS A 37 2.04 9.33 4.10
C LYS A 37 3.23 8.69 3.39
N VAL A 38 4.26 9.49 3.09
CA VAL A 38 5.49 9.00 2.47
C VAL A 38 6.67 9.60 3.21
N PHE A 39 7.59 8.74 3.64
CA PHE A 39 8.80 9.10 4.37
C PHE A 39 10.05 8.73 3.57
N VAL A 40 11.10 9.53 3.68
CA VAL A 40 12.38 9.33 2.99
C VAL A 40 13.57 9.55 3.92
N ASP A 41 14.73 9.00 3.57
CA ASP A 41 15.98 9.25 4.29
C ASP A 41 16.61 10.63 3.99
N SER A 42 16.36 11.18 2.80
CA SER A 42 16.82 12.50 2.37
C SER A 42 15.81 13.18 1.44
N LYS A 43 15.64 14.51 1.56
CA LYS A 43 14.80 15.30 0.63
C LYS A 43 15.48 15.53 -0.73
N GLU A 44 16.80 15.64 -0.74
CA GLU A 44 17.58 16.00 -1.93
C GLU A 44 17.90 14.76 -2.78
N GLU A 45 18.40 13.71 -2.14
CA GLU A 45 18.76 12.47 -2.81
C GLU A 45 18.21 11.26 -2.03
N PRO A 46 16.89 10.99 -2.13
CA PRO A 46 16.28 9.87 -1.44
C PRO A 46 16.82 8.53 -1.98
N ARG A 47 17.33 7.69 -1.07
CA ARG A 47 17.81 6.33 -1.37
C ARG A 47 16.84 5.26 -0.91
N MET A 48 15.99 5.58 0.06
CA MET A 48 14.89 4.73 0.51
C MET A 48 13.60 5.53 0.65
N ALA A 49 12.47 4.84 0.54
CA ALA A 49 11.17 5.41 0.87
C ALA A 49 10.31 4.42 1.67
N LEU A 50 9.48 4.95 2.56
CA LEU A 50 8.42 4.24 3.26
C LEU A 50 7.08 4.91 2.94
N ALA A 51 6.20 4.22 2.22
CA ALA A 51 4.82 4.68 2.05
C ALA A 51 3.92 4.00 3.08
N VAL A 52 3.08 4.78 3.77
CA VAL A 52 2.19 4.33 4.85
C VAL A 52 0.74 4.58 4.46
N LEU A 53 0.00 3.49 4.24
CA LEU A 53 -1.47 3.47 4.12
C LEU A 53 -2.00 2.36 5.06
N GLU A 54 -2.97 1.58 4.60
CA GLU A 54 -3.34 0.30 5.23
C GLU A 54 -2.16 -0.68 5.30
N PHE A 55 -1.28 -0.66 4.29
CA PHE A 55 0.00 -1.38 4.28
C PHE A 55 1.17 -0.38 4.33
N HIS A 56 2.30 -0.86 4.87
CA HIS A 56 3.58 -0.15 4.90
C HIS A 56 4.49 -0.69 3.80
N PHE A 57 4.86 0.14 2.83
CA PHE A 57 5.65 -0.25 1.67
C PHE A 57 7.09 0.29 1.78
N LEU A 58 8.07 -0.60 1.91
CA LEU A 58 9.50 -0.30 1.96
C LEU A 58 10.14 -0.36 0.56
N ALA A 59 10.74 0.75 0.13
CA ALA A 59 11.28 0.89 -1.22
C ALA A 59 12.70 1.46 -1.22
N GLY A 60 13.43 1.24 -2.31
CA GLY A 60 14.83 1.65 -2.44
C GLY A 60 15.80 0.73 -1.69
N ASP A 61 16.89 1.31 -1.21
CA ASP A 61 18.03 0.59 -0.64
C ASP A 61 17.92 0.43 0.90
N PRO A 62 17.81 -0.81 1.42
CA PRO A 62 17.77 -1.09 2.86
C PRO A 62 19.01 -0.63 3.63
N LEU A 63 20.18 -0.47 2.99
CA LEU A 63 21.40 -0.02 3.67
C LEU A 63 21.30 1.42 4.18
N HIS A 64 20.41 2.21 3.60
CA HIS A 64 20.15 3.59 4.01
C HIS A 64 19.01 3.68 5.04
N ALA A 65 18.38 2.57 5.38
CA ALA A 65 17.35 2.53 6.39
C ALA A 65 17.92 2.67 7.80
N ASN A 66 17.23 3.40 8.66
CA ASN A 66 17.50 3.43 10.09
C ASN A 66 16.51 2.50 10.82
N PRO A 67 16.95 1.37 11.39
CA PRO A 67 16.06 0.39 12.01
C PRO A 67 15.19 0.98 13.12
N GLN A 68 15.76 1.83 13.98
CA GLN A 68 15.04 2.46 15.09
C GLN A 68 13.95 3.43 14.62
N GLN A 69 14.15 4.06 13.46
CA GLN A 69 13.15 4.95 12.88
C GLN A 69 12.06 4.18 12.16
N LEU A 70 12.42 3.09 11.48
CA LEU A 70 11.44 2.17 10.92
C LEU A 70 10.58 1.54 12.00
N GLU A 71 11.16 1.09 13.12
CA GLU A 71 10.40 0.51 14.22
C GLU A 71 9.31 1.46 14.75
N LYS A 72 9.65 2.75 14.88
CA LYS A 72 8.71 3.80 15.29
C LYS A 72 7.61 4.09 14.28
N LEU A 73 7.85 3.84 12.99
CA LEU A 73 6.86 4.13 11.95
C LEU A 73 5.99 2.91 11.61
N LEU A 74 6.56 1.71 11.68
CA LEU A 74 5.86 0.48 11.30
C LEU A 74 4.82 0.07 12.35
N GLN A 75 5.10 0.32 13.64
CA GLN A 75 4.24 0.05 14.81
C GLN A 75 3.68 -1.39 14.90
N PRO A 76 3.51 -1.96 16.10
CA PRO A 76 2.86 -3.27 16.23
C PRO A 76 1.42 -3.25 15.66
N GLY A 77 1.02 -4.32 14.97
CA GLY A 77 -0.31 -4.49 14.38
C GLY A 77 -0.45 -3.97 12.95
N GLY A 78 0.55 -3.27 12.41
CA GLY A 78 0.60 -2.90 10.99
C GLY A 78 1.06 -4.04 10.08
N MET A 79 0.62 -4.02 8.82
CA MET A 79 1.11 -4.96 7.81
C MET A 79 2.21 -4.30 6.96
N VAL A 80 3.34 -4.98 6.79
CA VAL A 80 4.53 -4.47 6.10
C VAL A 80 4.82 -5.29 4.84
N ILE A 81 5.00 -4.61 3.72
CA ILE A 81 5.38 -5.22 2.44
C ILE A 81 6.87 -4.99 2.22
N ALA A 82 7.67 -6.03 2.46
CA ALA A 82 9.11 -6.06 2.23
C ALA A 82 9.41 -6.74 0.86
N PRO A 83 9.69 -5.97 -0.21
CA PRO A 83 9.67 -6.45 -1.59
C PRO A 83 10.90 -7.27 -1.98
N THR A 84 11.95 -7.27 -1.16
CA THR A 84 13.19 -8.01 -1.42
C THR A 84 13.63 -8.80 -0.21
N PRO A 85 14.43 -9.88 -0.38
CA PRO A 85 14.99 -10.63 0.75
C PRO A 85 15.77 -9.76 1.74
N VAL A 86 16.43 -8.70 1.26
CA VAL A 86 17.20 -7.78 2.12
C VAL A 86 16.26 -6.94 3.00
N TRP A 87 15.15 -6.43 2.45
CA TRP A 87 14.12 -5.76 3.24
C TRP A 87 13.47 -6.73 4.25
N GLN A 88 13.21 -7.98 3.84
CA GLN A 88 12.63 -9.00 4.72
C GLN A 88 13.56 -9.25 5.91
N HIS A 89 14.86 -9.45 5.66
CA HIS A 89 15.85 -9.65 6.70
C HIS A 89 15.92 -8.46 7.67
N LEU A 90 15.89 -7.22 7.15
CA LEU A 90 15.88 -6.02 7.97
C LEU A 90 14.64 -5.97 8.88
N VAL A 91 13.45 -6.20 8.33
CA VAL A 91 12.20 -6.20 9.13
C VAL A 91 12.23 -7.32 10.18
N THR A 92 12.72 -8.51 9.84
CA THR A 92 12.92 -9.61 10.81
C THR A 92 13.92 -9.25 11.90
N SER A 93 14.98 -8.49 11.60
CA SER A 93 15.93 -8.05 12.63
C SER A 93 15.34 -7.04 13.61
N ILE A 94 14.36 -6.22 13.17
CA ILE A 94 13.63 -5.29 14.04
C ILE A 94 12.64 -6.07 14.91
N TYR A 95 11.99 -7.11 14.36
CA TYR A 95 10.91 -7.84 15.01
C TYR A 95 11.14 -9.38 15.04
N PRO A 96 12.20 -9.89 15.70
CA PRO A 96 12.67 -11.27 15.53
C PRO A 96 11.69 -12.37 16.00
N LYS A 97 10.64 -12.02 16.74
CA LYS A 97 9.61 -12.96 17.24
C LYS A 97 8.19 -12.42 17.16
N ALA A 98 7.98 -11.32 16.45
CA ALA A 98 6.71 -10.60 16.42
C ALA A 98 6.09 -10.52 15.00
N LEU A 99 6.71 -11.17 14.01
CA LEU A 99 6.21 -11.21 12.64
C LEU A 99 5.40 -12.49 12.40
N ASN A 100 4.18 -12.31 11.90
CA ASN A 100 3.48 -13.35 11.17
C ASN A 100 3.66 -13.09 9.67
N VAL A 101 3.98 -14.13 8.90
CA VAL A 101 4.20 -13.99 7.45
C VAL A 101 2.98 -14.56 6.72
N ASP A 102 2.23 -13.66 6.07
CA ASP A 102 1.11 -14.02 5.23
C ASP A 102 1.50 -13.95 3.74
N TYR A 103 1.10 -14.96 2.97
CA TYR A 103 1.32 -15.00 1.54
C TYR A 103 0.11 -14.46 0.79
N ARG A 104 0.35 -13.60 -0.21
CA ARG A 104 -0.69 -13.02 -1.06
C ARG A 104 -0.41 -13.33 -2.52
N GLU A 105 -1.47 -13.60 -3.27
CA GLU A 105 -1.40 -13.80 -4.71
C GLU A 105 -1.52 -12.45 -5.43
N ALA A 106 -0.55 -12.17 -6.31
CA ALA A 106 -0.57 -10.97 -7.13
C ALA A 106 -1.24 -11.26 -8.47
N PHE A 107 -2.33 -10.56 -8.75
CA PHE A 107 -2.95 -10.58 -10.08
C PHE A 107 -2.23 -9.60 -10.99
N GLN A 108 -2.02 -10.00 -12.25
CA GLN A 108 -1.59 -9.09 -13.31
C GLN A 108 -2.82 -8.60 -14.07
N ALA A 109 -2.88 -7.30 -14.33
CA ALA A 109 -3.87 -6.75 -15.24
C ALA A 109 -3.46 -7.11 -16.67
N ASP A 110 -4.30 -7.91 -17.33
CA ASP A 110 -4.26 -8.15 -18.76
C ASP A 110 -5.59 -7.67 -19.37
N LYS A 111 -5.91 -8.11 -20.59
CA LYS A 111 -7.16 -7.79 -21.26
C LYS A 111 -8.35 -8.32 -20.46
N PHE A 112 -9.28 -7.42 -20.15
CA PHE A 112 -10.57 -7.80 -19.61
C PHE A 112 -11.47 -8.35 -20.71
N ASP A 113 -12.13 -9.48 -20.44
CA ASP A 113 -13.24 -9.98 -21.24
C ASP A 113 -14.50 -9.20 -20.88
N VAL A 114 -14.79 -8.17 -21.68
CA VAL A 114 -15.91 -7.25 -21.45
C VAL A 114 -17.25 -7.97 -21.51
N ASP A 115 -17.41 -8.97 -22.37
CA ASP A 115 -18.68 -9.69 -22.52
C ASP A 115 -18.93 -10.60 -21.33
N LYS A 116 -17.88 -11.27 -20.81
CA LYS A 116 -17.96 -12.01 -19.55
C LYS A 116 -18.29 -11.10 -18.36
N LEU A 117 -17.70 -9.90 -18.29
CA LEU A 117 -18.03 -8.93 -17.24
C LEU A 117 -19.49 -8.47 -17.32
N ARG A 118 -20.00 -8.21 -18.54
CA ARG A 118 -21.43 -7.90 -18.75
C ARG A 118 -22.34 -9.05 -18.33
N GLN A 119 -21.95 -10.28 -18.64
CA GLN A 119 -22.69 -11.47 -18.23
C GLN A 119 -22.83 -11.52 -16.70
N PHE A 120 -21.76 -11.25 -15.94
CA PHE A 120 -21.85 -11.19 -14.47
C PHE A 120 -22.87 -10.17 -13.97
N CYS A 121 -22.96 -9.00 -14.60
CA CYS A 121 -23.97 -8.00 -14.25
C CYS A 121 -25.40 -8.47 -14.57
N GLN A 122 -25.58 -9.22 -15.66
CA GLN A 122 -26.90 -9.71 -16.10
C GLN A 122 -27.39 -10.92 -15.30
N THR A 123 -26.47 -11.69 -14.69
CA THR A 123 -26.80 -12.89 -13.90
C THR A 123 -27.01 -12.58 -12.41
N LEU A 124 -27.29 -11.32 -12.05
CA LEU A 124 -27.55 -10.95 -10.66
C LEU A 124 -28.83 -11.69 -10.17
N PRO A 125 -28.82 -12.32 -8.98
CA PRO A 125 -30.00 -13.00 -8.47
C PRO A 125 -31.18 -12.05 -8.25
N SER A 126 -32.41 -12.57 -8.41
CA SER A 126 -33.63 -11.81 -8.13
C SER A 126 -33.62 -11.24 -6.71
N GLY A 127 -33.99 -9.97 -6.57
CA GLY A 127 -33.99 -9.25 -5.30
C GLY A 127 -32.71 -8.49 -4.99
N PHE A 128 -31.68 -8.58 -5.83
CA PHE A 128 -30.47 -7.76 -5.73
C PHE A 128 -30.41 -6.71 -6.83
N GLU A 129 -29.68 -5.63 -6.58
CA GLU A 129 -29.39 -4.56 -7.54
C GLU A 129 -27.88 -4.25 -7.51
N LEU A 130 -27.28 -4.05 -8.69
CA LEU A 130 -25.94 -3.50 -8.81
C LEU A 130 -26.03 -2.05 -9.27
N ARG A 131 -25.56 -1.12 -8.43
CA ARG A 131 -25.54 0.31 -8.73
C ARG A 131 -24.30 0.98 -8.17
N GLN A 132 -23.96 2.14 -8.72
CA GLN A 132 -22.85 2.95 -8.23
C GLN A 132 -23.16 3.51 -6.84
N VAL A 133 -22.15 3.49 -5.96
CA VAL A 133 -22.21 4.13 -4.64
C VAL A 133 -22.35 5.63 -4.79
N ARG A 134 -23.26 6.24 -4.02
CA ARG A 134 -23.50 7.68 -3.99
C ARG A 134 -23.02 8.30 -2.69
N LEU A 135 -22.77 9.61 -2.70
CA LEU A 135 -22.17 10.30 -1.55
C LEU A 135 -23.07 10.24 -0.31
N GLU A 136 -24.39 10.35 -0.50
CA GLU A 136 -25.39 10.28 0.56
C GLU A 136 -25.42 8.92 1.30
N GLU A 137 -24.80 7.88 0.75
CA GLU A 137 -24.79 6.53 1.31
C GLU A 137 -23.56 6.24 2.17
N VAL A 138 -22.53 7.11 2.11
CA VAL A 138 -21.24 6.88 2.79
C VAL A 138 -21.42 6.76 4.30
N THR A 139 -22.30 7.56 4.90
CA THR A 139 -22.55 7.52 6.35
C THR A 139 -23.16 6.18 6.78
N GLN A 140 -24.01 5.58 5.94
CA GLN A 140 -24.62 4.28 6.24
C GLN A 140 -23.56 3.18 6.24
N PHE A 141 -22.66 3.16 5.23
CA PHE A 141 -21.59 2.17 5.19
C PHE A 141 -20.62 2.29 6.37
N ALA A 142 -20.37 3.51 6.86
CA ALA A 142 -19.55 3.71 8.07
C ALA A 142 -20.20 3.13 9.34
N ALA A 143 -21.54 3.14 9.42
CA ALA A 143 -22.28 2.53 10.51
C ALA A 143 -22.28 1.00 10.41
N ASP A 144 -22.46 0.45 9.20
CA ASP A 144 -22.51 -1.00 8.97
C ASP A 144 -21.18 -1.73 9.26
N LEU A 145 -20.05 -1.00 9.21
CA LEU A 145 -18.70 -1.54 9.47
C LEU A 145 -18.29 -1.52 10.97
N ASN A 146 -19.09 -0.88 11.84
CA ASN A 146 -18.88 -0.86 13.29
C ASN A 146 -20.07 -1.53 14.01
N PRO A 147 -20.17 -2.87 14.00
CA PRO A 147 -21.22 -3.59 14.72
C PRO A 147 -21.12 -3.46 16.24
#